data_AF-X1CR13-F1
#
_entry.id   AF-X1CR13-F1
#
_cell.length_a   1.000
_cell.length_b   1.000
_cell.length_c   1.000
_cell.angle_alpha   90.00
_cell.angle_beta   90.00
_cell.angle_gamma   90.00
#
_symmetry.space_group_name_H-M   'P 1'
#
loop_
_entity.id
_entity.type
_entity.pdbx_description
1 polymer ?
#
loop_
_entity_poly.entity_id
_entity_poly.type
_entity_poly.pdbx_seq_one_letter_code
_entity_poly.pdbx_strand_id
1 'polypeptide(L)' 'MPNDKPNILLIMADDIGWFNVGAYNRGMLGAPTPNIDRICNEGAIFTDAYG' A
#
# COMPACT_ATOMS: atom_id res chain seq x y z
N MET A 1 -16.71 -17.52 10.90
CA MET A 1 -15.76 -16.43 11.23
C MET A 1 -14.38 -17.03 11.36
N PRO A 2 -13.29 -16.33 11.00
CA PRO A 2 -11.96 -16.77 11.40
C PRO A 2 -11.93 -16.80 12.92
N ASN A 3 -11.85 -17.99 13.52
CA ASN A 3 -11.92 -18.18 14.97
C ASN A 3 -10.53 -18.12 15.62
N ASP A 4 -9.48 -18.02 14.80
CA ASP A 4 -8.10 -17.91 15.24
C ASP A 4 -7.66 -16.44 15.30
N LYS A 5 -6.73 -16.14 16.21
CA LYS A 5 -6.13 -14.81 16.33
C LYS A 5 -5.46 -14.45 14.99
N PRO A 6 -5.77 -13.28 14.38
CA PRO A 6 -5.15 -12.88 13.13
C PRO A 6 -3.65 -12.60 13.32
N ASN A 7 -2.86 -12.91 12.30
CA ASN A 7 -1.47 -12.45 12.21
C ASN A 7 -1.47 -10.98 11.77
N ILE A 8 -0.58 -10.17 12.36
CA ILE A 8 -0.40 -8.76 12.01
C ILE A 8 1.02 -8.58 11.49
N LEU A 9 1.17 -8.06 10.28
CA LEU A 9 2.44 -7.71 9.65
C LEU A 9 2.46 -6.21 9.36
N LEU A 10 3.44 -5.50 9.92
CA LEU A 10 3.72 -4.10 9.60
C LEU A 10 4.92 -4.05 8.66
N ILE A 11 4.73 -3.43 7.49
CA ILE A 11 5.80 -3.16 6.51
C ILE A 11 6.00 -1.65 6.48
N MET A 12 7.20 -1.20 6.83
CA MET A 12 7.60 0.20 6.77
C MET A 12 8.62 0.38 5.65
N ALA A 13 8.39 1.35 4.78
CA ALA A 13 9.35 1.74 3.76
C ALA A 13 10.13 2.97 4.21
N ASP A 14 11.36 3.11 3.73
CA ASP A 14 12.23 4.26 4.02
C ASP A 14 12.26 5.20 2.81
N ASP A 15 12.15 6.51 3.06
CA ASP A 15 12.17 7.58 2.05
C ASP A 15 11.26 7.37 0.82
N ILE A 16 10.13 6.66 0.98
CA ILE A 16 9.14 6.48 -0.10
C ILE A 16 8.11 7.60 -0.08
N GLY A 17 8.11 8.40 -1.16
CA GLY A 17 7.13 9.45 -1.39
C GLY A 17 5.81 8.93 -1.97
N TRP A 18 4.76 9.73 -1.79
CA TRP A 18 3.39 9.41 -2.20
C TRP A 18 3.27 8.96 -3.66
N PHE A 19 3.90 9.68 -4.58
CA PHE A 19 3.82 9.39 -6.02
C PHE A 19 4.77 8.27 -6.49
N ASN A 20 5.57 7.67 -5.61
CA ASN A 20 6.41 6.53 -5.99
C ASN A 20 5.63 5.22 -6.11
N VAL A 21 4.43 5.13 -5.51
CA VAL A 21 3.58 3.93 -5.55
C VAL A 21 2.46 4.12 -6.58
N GLY A 22 2.32 3.13 -7.47
CA GLY A 22 1.37 3.11 -8.58
C GLY A 22 -0.08 3.35 -8.16
N ALA A 23 -0.51 2.78 -7.04
CA ALA A 23 -1.84 2.99 -6.46
C ALA A 23 -2.21 4.47 -6.24
N TYR A 24 -1.24 5.34 -5.93
CA TYR A 24 -1.48 6.77 -5.71
C TYR A 24 -1.33 7.64 -6.96
N ASN A 25 -0.54 7.20 -7.94
CA ASN A 25 -0.32 7.93 -9.19
C ASN A 25 -1.09 7.35 -10.40
N ARG A 26 -1.85 6.26 -10.20
CA ARG A 26 -2.60 5.51 -11.21
C ARG A 26 -1.72 4.99 -12.37
N GLY A 27 -0.51 4.56 -12.03
CA GLY A 27 0.48 4.03 -12.98
C GLY A 27 1.06 5.08 -13.94
N MET A 28 0.87 6.38 -13.67
CA MET A 28 1.34 7.46 -14.56
C MET A 28 2.81 7.85 -14.32
N LEU A 29 3.37 7.51 -13.16
CA LEU A 29 4.70 7.96 -12.72
C LEU A 29 5.46 6.83 -12.01
N GLY A 30 6.79 6.86 -12.10
CA GLY A 30 7.67 5.92 -11.40
C GLY A 30 7.76 4.52 -12.01
N ALA A 31 8.43 3.61 -11.29
CA ALA A 31 8.51 2.20 -11.64
C ALA A 31 7.21 1.48 -11.24
N PRO A 32 6.78 0.44 -11.97
CA PRO A 32 5.60 -0.34 -11.59
C PRO A 32 5.74 -0.98 -10.20
N THR A 33 4.69 -0.91 -9.39
CA THR A 33 4.62 -1.50 -8.04
C THR A 33 3.54 -2.56 -7.92
N PRO A 34 3.52 -3.60 -8.79
CA PRO A 34 2.36 -4.48 -8.96
C PRO A 34 1.92 -5.22 -7.69
N ASN A 35 2.85 -5.54 -6.79
CA ASN A 35 2.54 -6.21 -5.53
C ASN A 35 1.88 -5.26 -4.51
N ILE A 36 2.33 -4.00 -4.45
CA ILE A 36 1.75 -2.99 -3.56
C ILE A 36 0.39 -2.57 -4.10
N ASP A 37 0.28 -2.36 -5.42
CA ASP A 37 -0.98 -2.01 -6.09
C ASP A 37 -2.04 -3.09 -5.88
N ARG A 38 -1.66 -4.37 -5.91
CA ARG A 38 -2.55 -5.49 -5.59
C ARG A 38 -3.07 -5.42 -4.14
N ILE A 39 -2.21 -5.16 -3.16
CA ILE A 39 -2.60 -5.01 -1.75
C ILE A 39 -3.59 -3.85 -1.59
N CYS A 40 -3.35 -2.73 -2.28
CA CYS A 40 -4.25 -1.57 -2.28
C CYS A 40 -5.62 -1.90 -2.88
N ASN A 41 -5.68 -2.67 -3.97
CA ASN A 41 -6.93 -3.09 -4.61
C ASN A 41 -7.74 -4.11 -3.81
N GLU A 42 -7.07 -4.98 -3.05
CA GLU A 42 -7.70 -6.00 -2.19
C GLU A 42 -8.07 -5.45 -0.80
N GLY A 43 -7.58 -4.25 -0.46
CA GLY A 43 -7.72 -3.65 0.86
C GLY A 43 -8.23 -2.22 0.80
N ALA A 44 -7.53 -1.33 1.50
CA ALA A 44 -7.87 0.08 1.58
C ALA A 44 -6.66 0.94 1.24
N ILE A 45 -6.95 2.12 0.67
CA ILE A 45 -5.97 3.17 0.41
C ILE A 45 -6.30 4.34 1.31
N PHE A 46 -5.31 4.84 2.05
CA PHE A 46 -5.47 6.05 2.85
C PHE A 46 -5.02 7.24 2.01
N THR A 47 -5.87 8.26 1.86
CA THR A 47 -5.53 9.48 1.10
C THR A 47 -4.91 10.58 1.96
N ASP A 48 -5.05 10.43 3.29
CA ASP A 48 -4.63 11.40 4.29
C ASP A 48 -4.03 10.60 5.46
N ALA A 49 -2.72 10.39 5.41
CA ALA A 49 -1.96 9.70 6.46
C ALA A 49 -0.73 10.53 6.79
N TYR A 50 -0.71 11.06 8.02
CA TYR A 50 0.36 11.91 8.55
C TYR A 50 1.05 11.19 9.72
N GLY A 51 2.36 11.38 9.84
CA GLY A 51 3.19 10.87 10.93
C GLY A 51 3.38 11.90 12.04
#